data_AF-A0A167CVP3-F1
#
_entry.id   AF-A0A167CVP3-F1
#
_cell.length_a   1.000
_cell.length_b   1.000
_cell.length_c   1.000
_cell.angle_alpha   90.00
_cell.angle_beta   90.00
_cell.angle_gamma   90.00
#
_symmetry.space_group_name_H-M   'P 1'
#
loop_
_entity.id
_entity.type
_entity.pdbx_description
1 polymer ?
#
loop_
_entity_poly.entity_id
_entity_poly.type
_entity_poly.pdbx_seq_one_letter_code
_entity_poly.pdbx_strand_id
1 'polypeptide(L)' 'MRRDKTLKICANHYIHPEYKLSPNVGSDRSWVYNVASDISEGEPEAQTLAIRFANADNANAFKEEFAKAQALNKEASK' A
#
# COMPACT_ATOMS: atom_id res chain seq x y z
N MET A 1 -6.96 0.30 -5.14
CA MET A 1 -7.67 -0.96 -4.78
C MET A 1 -9.18 -0.75 -4.82
N ARG A 2 -9.97 -1.76 -5.20
CA ARG A 2 -11.44 -1.69 -5.23
C ARG A 2 -12.06 -2.88 -4.49
N ARG A 3 -13.21 -2.68 -3.86
CA ARG A 3 -13.99 -3.74 -3.21
C ARG A 3 -14.69 -4.60 -4.24
N ASP A 4 -14.75 -5.91 -4.00
CA ASP A 4 -15.51 -6.83 -4.85
C ASP A 4 -16.99 -6.45 -4.88
N LYS A 5 -17.65 -6.79 -6.00
CA LYS A 5 -19.07 -6.54 -6.33
C LYS A 5 -19.46 -5.07 -6.48
N THR A 6 -19.14 -4.22 -5.52
CA THR A 6 -19.52 -2.78 -5.54
C THR A 6 -18.57 -1.94 -6.38
N LEU A 7 -17.35 -2.42 -6.60
CA LEU A 7 -16.28 -1.72 -7.32
C LEU A 7 -15.90 -0.35 -6.71
N LYS A 8 -16.37 -0.04 -5.50
CA LYS A 8 -15.99 1.16 -4.75
C LYS A 8 -14.49 1.12 -4.47
N ILE A 9 -13.83 2.25 -4.69
CA ILE A 9 -12.42 2.43 -4.34
C ILE A 9 -12.28 2.29 -2.82
N CYS A 10 -11.20 1.64 -2.36
CA CYS A 10 -10.91 1.48 -0.93
C CYS A 10 -9.45 1.75 -0.56
N ALA A 11 -8.62 2.10 -1.55
CA ALA A 11 -7.30 2.67 -1.36
C ALA A 11 -6.91 3.33 -2.70
N ASN A 12 -6.52 4.59 -2.65
CA ASN A 12 -6.08 5.36 -3.81
C ASN A 12 -5.09 6.44 -3.37
N HIS A 13 -3.81 6.13 -3.51
CA HIS A 13 -2.70 7.01 -3.14
C HIS A 13 -1.49 6.71 -4.03
N TYR A 14 -0.59 7.68 -4.14
CA TYR A 14 0.72 7.45 -4.73
C TYR A 14 1.60 6.60 -3.83
N ILE A 15 2.46 5.78 -4.44
CA ILE A 15 3.50 5.05 -3.72
C ILE A 15 4.69 5.99 -3.52
N HIS A 16 4.73 6.66 -2.37
CA HIS A 16 5.81 7.58 -2.04
C HIS A 16 7.09 6.82 -1.62
N PRO A 17 8.30 7.30 -2.00
CA PRO A 17 9.56 6.69 -1.61
C PRO A 17 9.77 6.56 -0.10
N GLU A 18 9.10 7.40 0.69
CA GLU A 18 9.21 7.44 2.15
C GLU A 18 8.32 6.42 2.87
N TYR A 19 7.35 5.82 2.18
CA TYR A 19 6.45 4.84 2.79
C TYR A 19 7.21 3.57 3.21
N LYS A 20 6.86 3.00 4.37
CA LYS A 20 7.54 1.82 4.91
C LYS A 20 6.55 0.72 5.25
N LEU A 21 6.61 -0.37 4.49
CA LEU A 21 5.89 -1.60 4.80
C LEU A 21 6.53 -2.29 6.02
N SER A 22 5.79 -2.31 7.13
CA SER A 22 6.19 -2.96 8.39
C SER A 22 5.35 -4.22 8.62
N PRO A 23 5.92 -5.29 9.18
CA PRO A 23 5.16 -6.51 9.47
C PRO A 23 4.05 -6.23 10.49
N ASN A 24 2.88 -6.86 10.30
CA ASN A 24 1.80 -6.82 11.28
C ASN A 24 2.03 -7.89 12.36
N VAL A 25 1.85 -7.55 13.63
CA VAL A 25 2.01 -8.50 14.75
C VAL A 25 1.03 -9.66 14.57
N GLY A 26 1.55 -10.89 14.62
CA GLY A 26 0.73 -12.10 14.46
C GLY A 26 0.36 -12.45 13.02
N SER A 27 0.98 -11.82 12.02
CA SER A 27 0.83 -12.21 10.62
C SER A 27 2.13 -12.17 9.83
N ASP A 28 2.45 -13.28 9.18
CA ASP A 28 3.55 -13.45 8.21
C ASP A 28 3.19 -13.00 6.78
N ARG A 29 1.93 -12.61 6.57
CA ARG A 29 1.32 -12.31 5.26
C ARG A 29 0.60 -10.97 5.23
N SER A 30 0.98 -10.06 6.12
CA SER A 30 0.39 -8.72 6.20
C SER A 30 1.43 -7.63 6.39
N TRP A 31 1.19 -6.48 5.75
CA TRP A 31 2.00 -5.27 5.89
C TRP A 31 1.16 -4.11 6.39
N VAL A 32 1.75 -3.27 7.24
CA VAL A 32 1.16 -2.02 7.74
C VAL A 32 2.04 -0.86 7.29
N TYR A 33 1.42 0.25 6.86
CA TYR A 33 2.13 1.46 6.42
C TYR A 33 1.27 2.71 6.55
N ASN A 34 1.93 3.85 6.67
CA ASN A 34 1.27 5.16 6.74
C ASN A 34 1.25 5.81 5.36
N VAL A 35 0.10 6.35 4.99
CA VAL A 35 -0.16 7.09 3.77
C VAL A 35 -0.50 8.52 4.17
N ALA A 36 0.13 9.51 3.55
CA ALA A 36 -0.11 10.91 3.88
C ALA A 36 -1.36 11.50 3.21
N SER A 37 -1.76 10.94 2.05
CA SER A 37 -2.81 11.50 1.20
C SER A 37 -3.49 10.40 0.38
N ASP A 38 -4.37 9.62 1.02
CA ASP A 38 -5.30 8.72 0.34
C ASP A 38 -6.58 9.48 -0.05
N ILE A 39 -7.06 9.30 -1.28
CA ILE A 39 -8.26 9.98 -1.82
C ILE A 39 -9.39 8.99 -2.12
N SER A 40 -9.40 7.81 -1.48
CA SER A 40 -10.43 6.79 -1.76
C SER A 40 -11.85 7.20 -1.37
N GLU A 41 -11.98 8.13 -0.42
CA GLU A 41 -13.25 8.67 0.08
C GLU A 41 -13.50 10.14 -0.35
N GLY A 42 -12.70 10.67 -1.30
CA GLY A 42 -12.85 12.03 -1.84
C GLY A 42 -11.63 12.90 -1.58
N GLU A 43 -11.62 13.63 -0.46
CA GLU A 43 -10.53 14.54 -0.10
C GLU A 43 -9.28 13.77 0.39
N PRO A 44 -8.07 14.34 0.24
CA PRO A 44 -6.84 13.72 0.73
C PRO A 44 -6.84 13.56 2.25
N GLU A 45 -6.67 12.32 2.72
CA GLU A 45 -6.61 11.99 4.14
C GLU A 45 -5.35 11.17 4.48
N ALA A 46 -4.75 11.43 5.64
CA ALA A 46 -3.69 10.59 6.17
C ALA A 46 -4.29 9.30 6.76
N GLN A 47 -3.81 8.14 6.32
CA GLN A 47 -4.33 6.84 6.77
C GLN A 47 -3.22 5.88 7.17
N THR A 48 -3.46 5.09 8.22
CA THR A 48 -2.66 3.89 8.51
C THR A 48 -3.35 2.69 7.87
N LEU A 49 -2.75 2.15 6.82
CA LEU A 49 -3.32 1.03 6.07
C LEU A 49 -2.65 -0.28 6.47
N ALA A 50 -3.45 -1.34 6.54
CA ALA A 50 -2.98 -2.71 6.68
C ALA A 50 -3.50 -3.54 5.50
N ILE A 51 -2.61 -4.25 4.81
CA ILE A 51 -2.95 -5.14 3.70
C ILE A 51 -2.52 -6.56 4.04
N ARG A 52 -3.43 -7.53 3.84
CA ARG A 52 -3.20 -8.95 4.09
C ARG A 52 -3.43 -9.76 2.82
N PHE A 53 -2.52 -10.69 2.56
CA PHE A 53 -2.54 -11.56 1.39
C PHE A 53 -2.93 -13.00 1.77
N ALA A 54 -3.20 -13.82 0.75
CA ALA A 54 -3.58 -15.23 0.96
C ALA A 54 -2.46 -16.04 1.64
N ASN A 55 -1.20 -15.77 1.32
CA ASN A 55 -0.02 -16.46 1.86
C ASN A 55 1.18 -15.50 1.94
N ALA A 56 2.27 -15.95 2.58
CA ALA A 56 3.48 -15.16 2.77
C ALA A 56 4.19 -14.86 1.43
N ASP A 57 4.17 -15.80 0.49
CA ASP A 57 4.79 -15.62 -0.84
C ASP A 57 4.18 -14.42 -1.59
N ASN A 58 2.85 -14.33 -1.63
CA ASN A 58 2.15 -13.20 -2.24
C ASN A 58 2.42 -11.89 -1.49
N ALA A 59 2.54 -11.94 -0.17
CA ALA A 59 2.87 -10.76 0.63
C ALA A 59 4.30 -10.25 0.32
N ASN A 60 5.26 -11.16 0.20
CA ASN A 60 6.64 -10.81 -0.13
C ASN A 60 6.77 -10.31 -1.57
N ALA A 61 6.09 -10.96 -2.52
CA ALA A 61 6.01 -10.48 -3.91
C ALA A 61 5.43 -9.06 -3.98
N PHE A 62 4.37 -8.76 -3.24
CA PHE A 62 3.83 -7.40 -3.14
C PHE A 62 4.85 -6.41 -2.59
N LYS A 63 5.57 -6.78 -1.53
CA LYS A 63 6.59 -5.90 -0.92
C LYS A 63 7.73 -5.57 -1.89
N GLU A 64 8.16 -6.55 -2.68
CA GLU A 64 9.19 -6.35 -3.71
C GLU A 64 8.71 -5.38 -4.79
N GLU A 65 7.51 -5.58 -5.34
CA GLU A 65 6.95 -4.69 -6.35
C GLU A 65 6.66 -3.28 -5.80
N PHE A 66 6.24 -3.17 -4.55
CA PHE A 66 6.07 -1.89 -3.88
C PHE A 66 7.39 -1.12 -3.81
N ALA A 67 8.49 -1.78 -3.44
CA ALA A 67 9.83 -1.16 -3.39
C ALA A 67 10.34 -0.75 -4.78
N LYS A 68 10.05 -1.54 -5.83
CA LYS A 68 10.36 -1.15 -7.22
C LYS A 68 9.60 0.10 -7.63
N ALA A 69 8.29 0.16 -7.34
CA ALA A 69 7.48 1.35 -7.61
C ALA A 69 8.00 2.59 -6.86
N GLN A 70 8.45 2.44 -5.62
CA GLN A 70 9.10 3.52 -4.87
C GLN A 70 10.37 4.03 -5.57
N ALA A 71 11.23 3.13 -6.06
CA ALA A 71 12.44 3.52 -6.79
C ALA A 71 12.10 4.30 -8.06
N LEU A 72 11.14 3.82 -8.85
CA LEU A 72 10.67 4.49 -10.06
C LEU A 72 10.11 5.89 -9.76
N ASN A 73 9.27 6.03 -8.74
CA ASN A 73 8.70 7.32 -8.37
C ASN A 73 9.75 8.29 -7.82
N LYS A 74 10.78 7.77 -7.13
CA LYS A 74 11.93 8.58 -6.68
C LYS A 74 12.75 9.12 -7.85
N GLU A 75 12.92 8.33 -8.90
CA GLU A 75 13.61 8.77 -10.12
C GLU A 75 12.80 9.79 -10.92
N ALA A 76 11.48 9.57 -11.03
CA ALA A 76 10.58 10.49 -11.74
C ALA A 76 10.38 11.85 -11.04
N SER A 77 10.71 11.92 -9.75
CA SER A 77 10.60 13.14 -8.93
C SER A 77 11.91 13.94 -8.83
N LYS A 78 12.96 13.52 -9.56
CA LYS A 78 14.20 14.29 -9.76
C LYS A 78 14.07 15.21 -10.96
#